data_AF-A0A349FHT0-F1
#
_entry.id   AF-A0A349FHT0-F1
#
_cell.length_a   1.000
_cell.length_b   1.000
_cell.length_c   1.000
_cell.angle_alpha   90.00
_cell.angle_beta   90.00
_cell.angle_gamma   90.00
#
_symmetry.space_group_name_H-M   'P 1'
#
loop_
_entity.id
_entity.type
_entity.pdbx_description
1 polymer ?
#
loop_
_entity_poly.entity_id
_entity_poly.type
_entity_poly.pdbx_seq_one_letter_code
_entity_poly.pdbx_strand_id
1 'polypeptide(L)'
;QMVSDLRNTFSLRKRRPTMQALGSPCEISQLAMFINFEEDPTAELSGKSLKVDLKNIDIFSYGPEQKCLVGSVDLVYRNSWHEVRTLHFKGETAMLDGLKTVLGKMHQDALPPESVDVFCYSKNLRGVMRNMVYQLLAECIDLRLKPVEQEKRRRFKALRIGQQMYGLFFERRGVSVQMLENSVDFYRSISTNKLKGSPLLMLDQEQDYQLPEIVDNCASEGLVQFFFEDSEQGFNIYVLDEANRVEVYHQYDGEKDEMIASVNSFYTSVRDDNAVASKFINFNLPQYYQIVYCEEGGEPYIVPYRNDGATYVKPIRAVNA
;
A
#
# COMPACT_ATOMS: atom_id res chain seq x y z
N GLN A 1 33.44 -8.22 -7.68
CA GLN A 1 32.75 -7.10 -7.01
C GLN A 1 31.95 -7.58 -5.81
N MET A 2 30.95 -8.47 -6.00
CA MET A 2 30.10 -8.99 -4.92
C MET A 2 30.85 -9.53 -3.69
N VAL A 3 31.92 -10.31 -3.89
CA VAL A 3 32.74 -10.83 -2.78
C VAL A 3 33.34 -9.71 -1.91
N SER A 4 33.72 -8.58 -2.53
CA SER A 4 34.23 -7.43 -1.81
C SER A 4 33.12 -6.72 -1.03
N ASP A 5 31.94 -6.56 -1.65
CA ASP A 5 30.79 -5.91 -1.03
C ASP A 5 30.32 -6.72 0.20
N LEU A 6 30.22 -8.04 0.07
CA LEU A 6 29.88 -8.95 1.17
C LEU A 6 30.92 -8.89 2.31
N ARG A 7 32.21 -8.88 1.96
CA ARG A 7 33.31 -8.76 2.94
C ARG A 7 33.27 -7.43 3.70
N ASN A 8 32.88 -6.35 3.02
CA ASN A 8 32.79 -5.01 3.63
C ASN A 8 31.57 -4.88 4.53
N THR A 9 30.43 -5.46 4.17
CA THR A 9 29.20 -5.43 4.99
C THR A 9 29.28 -6.37 6.20
N PHE A 10 29.78 -7.60 6.02
CA PHE A 10 29.80 -8.62 7.08
C PHE A 10 31.19 -8.85 7.64
N SER A 11 31.53 -8.08 8.69
CA SER A 11 32.77 -8.30 9.43
C SER A 11 32.86 -9.71 10.02
N LEU A 12 34.01 -10.37 9.83
CA LEU A 12 34.33 -11.70 10.37
C LEU A 12 34.59 -11.68 11.89
N ARG A 13 35.04 -10.53 12.43
CA ARG A 13 35.38 -10.36 13.83
C ARG A 13 34.26 -9.61 14.58
N LYS A 14 33.07 -10.22 14.71
CA LYS A 14 32.08 -9.76 15.69
C LYS A 14 32.29 -10.47 17.02
N ARG A 15 31.94 -9.81 18.13
CA ARG A 15 31.91 -10.44 19.46
C ARG A 15 30.91 -11.60 19.46
N ARG A 16 31.16 -12.62 20.27
CA ARG A 16 30.20 -13.72 20.46
C ARG A 16 28.89 -13.17 21.05
N PRO A 17 27.73 -13.74 20.69
CA PRO A 17 26.47 -13.33 21.29
C PRO A 17 26.52 -13.53 22.80
N THR A 18 25.94 -12.60 23.55
CA THR A 18 25.78 -12.74 24.99
C THR A 18 24.69 -13.77 25.29
N MET A 19 24.69 -14.35 26.48
CA MET A 19 23.60 -15.25 26.92
C MET A 19 22.24 -14.53 26.90
N GLN A 20 22.23 -13.22 27.16
CA GLN A 20 21.03 -12.40 27.07
C GLN A 20 20.51 -12.27 25.63
N ALA A 21 21.40 -12.11 24.64
CA ALA A 21 21.02 -12.05 23.23
C ALA A 21 20.46 -13.39 22.71
N LEU A 22 20.98 -14.51 23.23
CA LEU A 22 20.47 -15.85 22.93
C LEU A 22 19.11 -16.14 23.60
N GLY A 23 18.81 -15.44 24.70
CA GLY A 23 17.50 -15.49 25.36
C GLY A 23 16.46 -14.53 24.78
N SER A 24 16.87 -13.60 23.91
CA SER A 24 15.98 -12.64 23.24
C SER A 24 15.57 -13.12 21.83
N PRO A 25 14.49 -12.56 21.25
CA PRO A 25 14.10 -12.83 19.87
C PRO A 25 15.26 -12.65 18.86
N CYS A 26 15.18 -13.45 17.80
CA CYS A 26 16.15 -13.46 16.71
C CYS A 26 15.92 -12.26 15.77
N GLU A 27 16.46 -11.09 16.15
CA GLU A 27 16.32 -9.85 15.39
C GLU A 27 17.41 -9.67 14.34
N ILE A 28 17.09 -9.02 13.21
CA ILE A 28 18.06 -8.74 12.15
C ILE A 28 18.97 -7.59 12.59
N SER A 29 20.28 -7.87 12.72
CA SER A 29 21.30 -6.88 13.10
C SER A 29 21.95 -6.21 11.90
N GLN A 30 22.22 -6.97 10.84
CA GLN A 30 22.84 -6.46 9.60
C GLN A 30 22.10 -7.05 8.42
N LEU A 31 21.76 -6.22 7.44
CA LEU A 31 21.04 -6.61 6.23
C LEU A 31 21.79 -6.10 5.00
N ALA A 32 21.96 -6.98 4.01
CA ALA A 32 22.44 -6.65 2.69
C ALA A 32 21.47 -7.19 1.65
N MET A 33 21.05 -6.33 0.72
CA MET A 33 20.18 -6.68 -0.40
C MET A 33 20.94 -6.49 -1.70
N PHE A 34 20.98 -7.53 -2.54
CA PHE A 34 21.67 -7.55 -3.82
C PHE A 34 20.62 -7.63 -4.92
N ILE A 35 20.58 -6.61 -5.78
CA ILE A 35 19.60 -6.45 -6.84
C ILE A 35 20.21 -6.82 -8.18
N ASN A 36 19.49 -7.64 -8.94
CA ASN A 36 19.86 -8.11 -10.28
C ASN A 36 21.25 -8.76 -10.33
N PHE A 37 21.57 -9.57 -9.32
CA PHE A 37 22.84 -10.28 -9.28
C PHE A 37 22.84 -11.50 -10.22
N GLU A 38 21.74 -12.25 -10.27
CA GLU A 38 21.60 -13.40 -11.17
C GLU A 38 20.90 -13.05 -12.48
N GLU A 39 19.82 -12.28 -12.41
CA GLU A 39 18.99 -11.90 -13.55
C GLU A 39 18.86 -10.39 -13.63
N ASP A 40 19.33 -9.82 -14.73
CA ASP A 40 19.34 -8.39 -15.01
C ASP A 40 18.49 -8.06 -16.26
N PRO A 41 17.21 -7.71 -16.08
CA PRO A 41 16.34 -7.25 -17.18
C PRO A 41 16.86 -5.99 -17.87
N THR A 42 17.70 -5.19 -17.19
CA THR A 42 18.22 -3.95 -17.77
C THR A 42 19.22 -4.19 -18.90
N ALA A 43 19.76 -5.40 -19.03
CA ALA A 43 20.71 -5.76 -20.07
C ALA A 43 20.11 -5.69 -21.49
N GLU A 44 18.79 -5.89 -21.59
CA GLU A 44 18.01 -5.83 -22.84
C GLU A 44 17.68 -4.39 -23.27
N LEU A 45 17.86 -3.41 -22.39
CA LEU A 45 17.60 -2.00 -22.69
C LEU A 45 18.60 -1.49 -23.73
N SER A 46 18.12 -1.19 -24.94
CA SER A 46 18.91 -0.64 -26.04
C SER A 46 18.82 0.89 -26.13
N GLY A 47 19.79 1.52 -26.81
CA GLY A 47 20.09 2.96 -26.72
C GLY A 47 18.97 3.97 -27.01
N LYS A 48 17.84 3.59 -27.62
CA LYS A 48 16.66 4.49 -27.73
C LYS A 48 15.85 4.52 -26.43
N SER A 49 15.78 3.41 -25.71
CA SER A 49 15.06 3.27 -24.43
C SER A 49 15.81 3.87 -23.25
N LEU A 50 17.09 4.27 -23.41
CA LEU A 50 17.93 4.89 -22.37
C LEU A 50 17.94 6.42 -22.42
N LYS A 51 17.28 7.04 -23.42
CA LYS A 51 17.11 8.51 -23.52
C LYS A 51 15.92 9.02 -22.68
N VAL A 52 15.61 8.33 -21.59
CA VAL A 52 14.53 8.70 -20.68
C VAL A 52 15.08 9.70 -19.66
N ASP A 53 14.27 10.69 -19.30
CA ASP A 53 14.63 11.67 -18.28
C ASP A 53 14.84 10.96 -16.94
N LEU A 54 16.07 10.98 -16.42
CA LEU A 54 16.50 10.20 -15.25
C LEU A 54 15.75 10.57 -13.96
N LYS A 55 15.05 11.70 -13.94
CA LYS A 55 14.35 12.21 -12.75
C LYS A 55 13.04 11.48 -12.43
N ASN A 56 12.34 10.95 -13.43
CA ASN A 56 11.03 10.30 -13.26
C ASN A 56 11.06 8.84 -13.74
N ILE A 57 12.18 8.14 -13.51
CA ILE A 57 12.28 6.72 -13.87
C ILE A 57 11.66 5.88 -12.76
N ASP A 58 10.56 5.19 -13.08
CA ASP A 58 10.04 4.08 -12.29
C ASP A 58 10.73 2.77 -12.69
N ILE A 59 11.54 2.22 -11.78
CA ILE A 59 12.27 0.96 -12.01
C ILE A 59 11.37 -0.28 -11.87
N PHE A 60 10.23 -0.15 -11.20
CA PHE A 60 9.29 -1.25 -10.98
C PHE A 60 8.27 -1.36 -12.12
N SER A 61 8.02 -0.26 -12.83
CA SER A 61 7.12 -0.18 -13.98
C SER A 61 7.69 0.69 -15.11
N TYR A 62 8.75 0.19 -15.75
CA TYR A 62 9.54 0.95 -16.72
C TYR A 62 8.95 0.97 -18.13
N GLY A 63 8.91 2.18 -18.70
CA GLY A 63 8.58 2.41 -20.12
C GLY A 63 7.11 2.13 -20.48
N PRO A 64 6.75 2.22 -21.77
CA PRO A 64 5.35 2.06 -22.20
C PRO A 64 4.80 0.65 -21.96
N GLU A 65 5.67 -0.37 -21.96
CA GLU A 65 5.30 -1.76 -21.68
C GLU A 65 5.13 -2.05 -20.18
N GLN A 66 5.49 -1.08 -19.31
CA GLN A 66 5.40 -1.20 -17.85
C GLN A 66 6.10 -2.47 -17.37
N LYS A 67 7.39 -2.59 -17.68
CA LYS A 67 8.20 -3.77 -17.31
C LYS A 67 8.92 -3.54 -15.99
N CYS A 68 8.95 -4.55 -15.11
CA CYS A 68 9.79 -4.49 -13.92
C CYS A 68 11.26 -4.68 -14.32
N LEU A 69 12.12 -3.74 -13.92
CA LEU A 69 13.56 -3.85 -14.16
C LEU A 69 14.29 -4.64 -13.07
N VAL A 70 13.60 -5.06 -12.01
CA VAL A 70 14.13 -5.93 -10.96
C VAL A 70 13.82 -7.38 -11.33
N GLY A 71 14.84 -8.14 -11.75
CA GLY A 71 14.68 -9.55 -12.12
C GLY A 71 15.02 -10.53 -11.00
N SER A 72 15.95 -10.15 -10.12
CA SER A 72 16.36 -10.97 -8.98
C SER A 72 16.70 -10.13 -7.76
N VAL A 73 16.42 -10.67 -6.59
CA VAL A 73 16.74 -10.09 -5.29
C VAL A 73 17.35 -11.17 -4.41
N ASP A 74 18.60 -10.96 -3.99
CA ASP A 74 19.25 -11.80 -2.99
C ASP A 74 19.37 -11.04 -1.67
N LEU A 75 19.03 -11.70 -0.58
CA LEU A 75 19.11 -11.15 0.77
C LEU A 75 20.13 -11.93 1.56
N VAL A 76 21.09 -11.21 2.13
CA VAL A 76 22.01 -11.75 3.13
C VAL A 76 21.77 -10.95 4.40
N TYR A 77 21.50 -11.63 5.51
CA TYR A 77 21.38 -10.94 6.79
C TYR A 77 22.01 -11.73 7.92
N ARG A 78 22.43 -11.00 8.96
CA ARG A 78 22.95 -11.53 10.20
C ARG A 78 22.01 -11.17 11.34
N ASN A 79 21.59 -12.16 12.12
CA ASN A 79 20.73 -11.94 13.28
C ASN A 79 21.50 -11.67 14.58
N SER A 80 20.78 -11.39 15.66
CA SER A 80 21.30 -11.20 17.03
C SER A 80 22.03 -12.43 17.59
N TRP A 81 21.76 -13.62 17.06
CA TRP A 81 22.44 -14.87 17.42
C TRP A 81 23.71 -15.12 16.58
N HIS A 82 24.07 -14.17 15.69
CA HIS A 82 25.15 -14.27 14.71
C HIS A 82 24.99 -15.36 13.64
N GLU A 83 23.79 -15.90 13.45
CA GLU A 83 23.51 -16.70 12.26
C GLU A 83 23.47 -15.80 11.03
N VAL A 84 24.09 -16.26 9.95
CA VAL A 84 24.00 -15.63 8.64
C VAL A 84 23.03 -16.45 7.80
N ARG A 85 22.03 -15.78 7.24
CA ARG A 85 21.02 -16.39 6.37
C ARG A 85 21.10 -15.74 5.00
N THR A 86 20.90 -16.57 3.98
CA THR A 86 20.86 -16.16 2.58
C THR A 86 19.53 -16.59 1.99
N LEU A 87 18.88 -15.70 1.26
CA LEU A 87 17.60 -15.95 0.59
C LEU A 87 17.70 -15.42 -0.84
N HIS A 88 17.06 -16.10 -1.77
CA HIS A 88 17.04 -15.74 -3.18
C HIS A 88 15.60 -15.67 -3.67
N PHE A 89 15.29 -14.61 -4.42
CA PHE A 89 14.00 -14.37 -5.02
C PHE A 89 14.20 -14.00 -6.50
N LYS A 90 13.33 -14.53 -7.35
CA LYS A 90 13.39 -14.37 -8.81
C LYS A 90 12.02 -14.07 -9.38
N GLY A 91 12.00 -13.31 -10.48
CA GLY A 91 10.79 -12.97 -11.23
C GLY A 91 10.26 -11.59 -10.89
N GLU A 92 9.13 -11.22 -11.50
CA GLU A 92 8.58 -9.86 -11.39
C GLU A 92 8.22 -9.47 -9.95
N THR A 93 7.80 -10.43 -9.11
CA THR A 93 7.46 -10.19 -7.69
C THR A 93 8.65 -10.30 -6.74
N ALA A 94 9.88 -10.51 -7.23
CA ALA A 94 11.05 -10.77 -6.39
C ALA A 94 11.27 -9.69 -5.32
N MET A 95 11.02 -8.43 -5.66
CA MET A 95 11.11 -7.32 -4.70
C MET A 95 10.06 -7.43 -3.58
N LEU A 96 8.81 -7.75 -3.92
CA LEU A 96 7.73 -7.91 -2.94
C LEU A 96 7.99 -9.08 -2.00
N ASP A 97 8.39 -10.22 -2.55
CA ASP A 97 8.68 -11.42 -1.77
C ASP A 97 9.88 -11.20 -0.85
N GLY A 98 10.90 -10.49 -1.33
CA GLY A 98 12.05 -10.07 -0.53
C GLY A 98 11.66 -9.13 0.62
N LEU A 99 10.88 -8.08 0.35
CA LEU A 99 10.36 -7.16 1.36
C LEU A 99 9.52 -7.89 2.41
N LYS A 100 8.52 -8.65 1.97
CA LYS A 100 7.64 -9.43 2.86
C LYS A 100 8.44 -10.34 3.78
N THR A 101 9.45 -11.02 3.23
CA THR A 101 10.26 -11.97 4.00
C THR A 101 11.12 -11.27 5.05
N VAL A 102 11.81 -10.18 4.71
CA VAL A 102 12.66 -9.44 5.67
C VAL A 102 11.83 -8.70 6.71
N LEU A 103 10.78 -7.99 6.29
CA LEU A 103 9.92 -7.22 7.19
C LEU A 103 9.10 -8.12 8.12
N GLY A 104 8.77 -9.34 7.68
CA GLY A 104 8.16 -10.37 8.50
C GLY A 104 9.06 -10.92 9.62
N LYS A 105 10.38 -10.68 9.54
CA LYS A 105 11.36 -11.02 10.59
C LYS A 105 11.65 -9.87 11.55
N MET A 106 11.13 -8.68 11.27
CA MET A 106 11.21 -7.54 12.16
C MET A 106 9.96 -7.49 13.04
N HIS A 107 10.12 -7.12 14.30
CA HIS A 107 9.01 -6.94 15.24
C HIS A 107 8.68 -5.45 15.39
N GLN A 108 7.44 -5.14 15.79
CA GLN A 108 7.10 -3.78 16.22
C GLN A 108 7.93 -3.42 17.45
N ASP A 109 8.36 -2.17 17.54
CA ASP A 109 9.19 -1.63 18.63
C ASP A 109 10.59 -2.27 18.77
N ALA A 110 10.98 -3.12 17.83
CA ALA A 110 12.34 -3.64 17.74
C ALA A 110 13.30 -2.52 17.31
N LEU A 111 14.56 -2.68 17.67
CA LEU A 111 15.60 -1.77 17.20
C LEU A 111 15.77 -1.93 15.67
N PRO A 112 15.97 -0.83 14.94
CA PRO A 112 16.32 -0.93 13.53
C PRO A 112 17.65 -1.67 13.37
N PRO A 113 17.87 -2.36 12.23
CA PRO A 113 19.15 -2.99 11.95
C PRO A 113 20.29 -1.97 12.05
N GLU A 114 21.43 -2.39 12.61
CA GLU A 114 22.63 -1.56 12.75
C GLU A 114 23.15 -1.06 11.39
N SER A 115 22.98 -1.89 10.35
CA SER A 115 23.40 -1.59 8.99
C SER A 115 22.44 -2.21 7.98
N VAL A 116 22.00 -1.40 7.01
CA VAL A 116 21.22 -1.83 5.85
C VAL A 116 21.96 -1.38 4.59
N ASP A 117 22.50 -2.33 3.83
CA ASP A 117 23.21 -2.06 2.58
C ASP A 117 22.40 -2.57 1.38
N VAL A 118 22.32 -1.77 0.33
CA VAL A 118 21.72 -2.17 -0.95
C VAL A 118 22.78 -2.08 -2.04
N PHE A 119 22.98 -3.18 -2.75
CA PHE A 119 23.87 -3.29 -3.90
C PHE A 119 23.04 -3.62 -5.13
N CYS A 120 23.41 -3.04 -6.26
CA CYS A 120 22.80 -3.34 -7.55
C CYS A 120 23.89 -3.80 -8.51
N TYR A 121 23.61 -4.81 -9.32
CA TYR A 121 24.54 -5.39 -10.31
C TYR A 121 24.04 -5.26 -11.74
N SER A 122 22.95 -4.52 -11.94
CA SER A 122 22.41 -4.19 -13.24
C SER A 122 23.43 -3.50 -14.14
N LYS A 123 23.43 -3.86 -15.41
CA LYS A 123 24.27 -3.26 -16.45
C LYS A 123 23.90 -1.80 -16.68
N ASN A 124 22.61 -1.48 -16.68
CA ASN A 124 22.09 -0.13 -16.86
C ASN A 124 21.36 0.35 -15.58
N LEU A 125 21.24 1.67 -15.41
CA LEU A 125 20.50 2.31 -14.31
C LEU A 125 20.92 1.91 -12.88
N ARG A 126 22.11 1.31 -12.72
CA ARG A 126 22.62 0.76 -11.45
C ARG A 126 22.48 1.70 -10.25
N GLY A 127 22.89 2.96 -10.41
CA GLY A 127 22.84 3.96 -9.33
C GLY A 127 21.42 4.36 -8.94
N VAL A 128 20.54 4.52 -9.93
CA VAL A 128 19.13 4.86 -9.74
C VAL A 128 18.42 3.71 -9.03
N MET A 129 18.56 2.49 -9.55
CA MET A 129 17.95 1.29 -8.96
C MET A 129 18.36 1.09 -7.51
N ARG A 130 19.66 1.18 -7.22
CA ARG A 130 20.18 1.06 -5.85
C ARG A 130 19.53 2.07 -4.91
N ASN A 131 19.46 3.34 -5.31
CA ASN A 131 18.95 4.41 -4.45
C ASN A 131 17.44 4.27 -4.22
N MET A 132 16.66 3.96 -5.27
CA MET A 132 15.21 3.77 -5.15
C MET A 132 14.86 2.56 -4.27
N VAL A 133 15.56 1.43 -4.46
CA VAL A 133 15.36 0.24 -3.62
C VAL A 133 15.76 0.52 -2.17
N TYR A 134 16.85 1.25 -1.95
CA TYR A 134 17.26 1.66 -0.60
C TYR A 134 16.19 2.52 0.08
N GLN A 135 15.65 3.52 -0.62
CA GLN A 135 14.58 4.37 -0.10
C GLN A 135 13.31 3.58 0.22
N LEU A 136 12.88 2.70 -0.69
CA LEU A 136 11.73 1.83 -0.48
C LEU A 136 11.92 0.92 0.74
N LEU A 137 13.09 0.30 0.87
CA LEU A 137 13.42 -0.56 1.99
C LEU A 137 13.45 0.22 3.31
N ALA A 138 14.08 1.40 3.33
CA ALA A 138 14.14 2.25 4.52
C ALA A 138 12.74 2.71 4.96
N GLU A 139 11.90 3.13 4.02
CA GLU A 139 10.50 3.51 4.29
C GLU A 139 9.70 2.33 4.85
N CYS A 140 9.84 1.15 4.25
CA CYS A 140 9.14 -0.05 4.71
C CYS A 140 9.62 -0.50 6.10
N ILE A 141 10.92 -0.39 6.41
CA ILE A 141 11.46 -0.68 7.74
C ILE A 141 10.88 0.30 8.77
N ASP A 142 10.86 1.60 8.45
CA ASP A 142 10.29 2.62 9.34
C ASP A 142 8.79 2.37 9.61
N LEU A 143 8.02 2.08 8.55
CA LEU A 143 6.61 1.67 8.66
C LEU A 143 6.44 0.39 9.47
N ARG A 144 7.39 -0.54 9.46
CA ARG A 144 7.31 -1.79 10.22
C ARG A 144 7.60 -1.61 11.71
N LEU A 145 8.57 -0.77 12.05
CA LEU A 145 9.14 -0.64 13.39
C LEU A 145 8.41 0.33 14.30
N LYS A 146 7.85 1.44 13.77
CA LYS A 146 7.19 2.45 14.61
C LYS A 146 6.07 1.82 15.49
N PRO A 147 5.84 2.28 16.73
CA PRO A 147 4.75 1.80 17.57
C PRO A 147 3.39 2.09 16.93
N VAL A 148 2.45 1.15 16.98
CA VAL A 148 1.07 1.40 16.53
C VAL A 148 0.44 2.37 17.53
N GLU A 149 0.30 3.64 17.15
CA GLU A 149 -0.55 4.57 17.90
C GLU A 149 -1.97 4.00 17.89
N GLN A 150 -2.59 3.88 19.07
CA GLN A 150 -3.89 3.21 19.22
C GLN A 150 -5.01 3.85 18.40
N GLU A 151 -4.81 5.09 17.92
CA GLU A 151 -5.78 5.87 17.15
C GLU A 151 -5.50 5.89 15.64
N LYS A 152 -4.32 5.46 15.16
CA LYS A 152 -3.96 5.50 13.73
C LYS A 152 -3.73 4.09 13.17
N ARG A 153 -4.58 3.77 12.20
CA ARG A 153 -4.89 2.43 11.68
C ARG A 153 -3.73 1.78 10.90
N ARG A 154 -4.00 0.56 10.39
CA ARG A 154 -3.10 -0.32 9.64
C ARG A 154 -2.19 0.46 8.69
N ARG A 155 -0.88 0.38 8.92
CA ARG A 155 0.11 0.95 8.01
C ARG A 155 0.11 0.16 6.72
N PHE A 156 0.12 0.92 5.64
CA PHE A 156 -0.02 0.42 4.29
C PHE A 156 0.99 1.11 3.39
N LYS A 157 1.52 0.36 2.41
CA LYS A 157 2.30 0.89 1.30
C LYS A 157 1.81 0.28 0.00
N ALA A 158 1.35 1.12 -0.91
CA ALA A 158 1.11 0.72 -2.29
C ALA A 158 2.43 0.66 -3.05
N LEU A 159 2.63 -0.41 -3.82
CA LEU A 159 3.76 -0.56 -4.73
C LEU A 159 3.24 -1.08 -6.07
N ARG A 160 3.48 -0.32 -7.13
CA ARG A 160 3.21 -0.77 -8.49
C ARG A 160 4.39 -1.58 -8.99
N ILE A 161 4.13 -2.78 -9.50
CA ILE A 161 5.13 -3.62 -10.15
C ILE A 161 4.57 -4.09 -11.48
N GLY A 162 5.26 -3.71 -12.54
CA GLY A 162 4.80 -3.89 -13.90
C GLY A 162 3.46 -3.17 -14.11
N GLN A 163 2.45 -3.91 -14.56
CA GLN A 163 1.08 -3.39 -14.73
C GLN A 163 0.21 -3.57 -13.48
N GLN A 164 0.73 -4.24 -12.44
CA GLN A 164 -0.06 -4.63 -11.29
C GLN A 164 0.22 -3.75 -10.07
N MET A 165 -0.84 -3.43 -9.33
CA MET A 165 -0.74 -2.76 -8.03
C MET A 165 -0.74 -3.79 -6.91
N TYR A 166 0.19 -3.64 -5.96
CA TYR A 166 0.30 -4.46 -4.76
C TYR A 166 0.25 -3.59 -3.50
N GLY A 167 -0.40 -4.12 -2.47
CA GLY A 167 -0.48 -3.53 -1.15
C GLY A 167 0.35 -4.32 -0.14
N LEU A 168 1.30 -3.64 0.51
CA LEU A 168 2.03 -4.14 1.68
C LEU A 168 1.32 -3.66 2.95
N PHE A 169 0.77 -4.59 3.73
CA PHE A 169 0.08 -4.30 4.98
C PHE A 169 0.97 -4.69 6.16
N PHE A 170 1.28 -3.74 7.01
CA PHE A 170 2.15 -3.92 8.17
C PHE A 170 1.30 -4.23 9.39
N GLU A 171 1.08 -5.52 9.64
CA GLU A 171 0.31 -6.03 10.76
C GLU A 171 1.18 -6.26 12.00
N ARG A 172 0.55 -6.48 13.16
CA ARG A 172 1.27 -6.76 14.42
C ARG A 172 2.21 -7.97 14.31
N ARG A 173 1.74 -9.03 13.65
CA ARG A 173 2.44 -10.32 13.55
C ARG A 173 3.32 -10.48 12.30
N GLY A 174 3.31 -9.53 11.37
CA GLY A 174 4.10 -9.63 10.15
C GLY A 174 3.62 -8.69 9.06
N VAL A 175 4.09 -8.94 7.83
CA VAL A 175 3.69 -8.19 6.64
C VAL A 175 2.91 -9.10 5.70
N SER A 176 1.71 -8.67 5.30
CA SER A 176 0.91 -9.33 4.27
C SER A 176 1.00 -8.54 2.95
N VAL A 177 0.95 -9.26 1.83
CA VAL A 177 0.98 -8.70 0.48
C VAL A 177 -0.31 -9.10 -0.20
N GLN A 178 -1.04 -8.14 -0.76
CA GLN A 178 -2.27 -8.39 -1.52
C GLN A 178 -2.20 -7.66 -2.85
N MET A 179 -2.72 -8.30 -3.88
CA MET A 179 -2.91 -7.67 -5.19
C MET A 179 -4.13 -6.76 -5.12
N LEU A 180 -3.99 -5.52 -5.61
CA LEU A 180 -5.05 -4.52 -5.62
C LEU A 180 -5.57 -4.40 -7.06
N GLU A 181 -6.72 -5.01 -7.35
CA GLU A 181 -7.30 -5.03 -8.70
C GLU A 181 -8.20 -3.81 -8.96
N ASN A 182 -8.85 -3.26 -7.92
CA ASN A 182 -9.70 -2.07 -8.01
C ASN A 182 -9.68 -1.30 -6.66
N SER A 183 -10.25 -0.09 -6.65
CA SER A 183 -10.32 0.74 -5.44
C SER A 183 -11.16 0.11 -4.32
N VAL A 184 -12.16 -0.67 -4.69
CA VAL A 184 -13.04 -1.39 -3.78
C VAL A 184 -12.29 -2.49 -3.02
N ASP A 185 -11.43 -3.25 -3.69
CA ASP A 185 -10.51 -4.23 -3.10
C ASP A 185 -9.46 -3.55 -2.22
N PHE A 186 -9.04 -2.35 -2.59
CA PHE A 186 -8.20 -1.51 -1.73
C PHE A 186 -8.92 -1.15 -0.42
N TYR A 187 -10.17 -0.70 -0.46
CA TYR A 187 -10.97 -0.47 0.76
C TYR A 187 -11.19 -1.72 1.59
N ARG A 188 -11.55 -2.82 0.93
CA ARG A 188 -11.76 -4.13 1.55
C ARG A 188 -10.52 -4.63 2.32
N SER A 189 -9.33 -4.26 1.87
CA SER A 189 -8.06 -4.71 2.46
C SER A 189 -7.59 -3.80 3.61
N ILE A 190 -7.82 -2.48 3.53
CA ILE A 190 -7.48 -1.54 4.62
C ILE A 190 -8.54 -1.48 5.73
N SER A 191 -9.80 -1.88 5.49
CA SER A 191 -10.88 -1.79 6.48
C SER A 191 -10.70 -2.79 7.66
N THR A 192 -10.99 -2.31 8.86
CA THR A 192 -10.68 -2.96 10.15
C THR A 192 -11.60 -4.12 10.54
N ASN A 193 -12.72 -4.35 9.82
CA ASN A 193 -13.72 -5.36 10.19
C ASN A 193 -13.25 -6.83 10.10
N LYS A 194 -12.04 -7.11 9.59
CA LYS A 194 -11.51 -8.49 9.52
C LYS A 194 -10.97 -9.08 10.84
N LEU A 195 -10.78 -8.29 11.91
CA LEU A 195 -9.99 -8.73 13.08
C LEU A 195 -10.76 -8.95 14.40
N LYS A 196 -12.06 -8.65 14.47
CA LYS A 196 -12.89 -9.05 15.62
C LYS A 196 -13.65 -10.34 15.32
N GLY A 197 -12.95 -11.46 15.24
CA GLY A 197 -13.44 -12.79 15.68
C GLY A 197 -14.81 -13.33 15.24
N SER A 198 -15.57 -12.69 14.36
CA SER A 198 -16.64 -13.33 13.60
C SER A 198 -16.08 -13.64 12.22
N PRO A 199 -16.39 -14.81 11.63
CA PRO A 199 -16.33 -14.91 10.18
C PRO A 199 -17.11 -13.70 9.69
N LEU A 200 -16.43 -12.86 8.90
CA LEU A 200 -17.00 -11.68 8.27
C LEU A 200 -18.39 -12.04 7.82
N LEU A 201 -19.35 -11.56 8.56
CA LEU A 201 -20.70 -11.61 8.09
C LEU A 201 -20.66 -10.64 6.87
N MET A 202 -20.77 -11.01 5.59
CA MET A 202 -21.40 -12.18 4.96
C MET A 202 -22.43 -12.82 5.89
N LEU A 203 -23.13 -11.98 6.67
CA LEU A 203 -24.42 -12.30 7.26
C LEU A 203 -25.17 -12.47 5.97
N ASP A 204 -25.45 -13.72 5.69
CA ASP A 204 -26.59 -14.22 4.97
C ASP A 204 -27.16 -13.23 3.95
N GLN A 205 -27.32 -13.75 2.73
CA GLN A 205 -28.25 -13.23 1.72
C GLN A 205 -29.72 -13.09 2.24
N GLU A 206 -29.96 -13.00 3.55
CA GLU A 206 -31.24 -13.02 4.24
C GLU A 206 -31.41 -11.91 5.31
N GLN A 207 -30.47 -10.97 5.48
CA GLN A 207 -30.81 -9.66 6.05
C GLN A 207 -30.74 -8.60 4.95
N ASP A 208 -31.89 -8.37 4.32
CA ASP A 208 -32.19 -7.23 3.42
C ASP A 208 -31.94 -5.90 4.14
N TYR A 209 -30.68 -5.51 4.34
CA TYR A 209 -30.35 -4.11 4.58
C TYR A 209 -30.25 -3.43 3.22
N GLN A 210 -31.38 -2.84 2.84
CA GLN A 210 -31.50 -2.12 1.59
C GLN A 210 -30.54 -0.93 1.60
N LEU A 211 -29.76 -0.79 0.53
CA LEU A 211 -29.11 0.47 0.19
C LEU A 211 -30.16 1.57 0.36
N PRO A 212 -29.89 2.64 1.13
CA PRO A 212 -30.81 3.76 1.22
C PRO A 212 -31.18 4.21 -0.20
N GLU A 213 -32.47 4.26 -0.55
CA GLU A 213 -32.93 4.59 -1.92
C GLU A 213 -32.29 5.89 -2.44
N ILE A 214 -31.91 6.78 -1.53
CA ILE A 214 -31.27 8.03 -1.86
C ILE A 214 -29.86 7.86 -2.47
N VAL A 215 -29.13 6.82 -2.10
CA VAL A 215 -27.80 6.52 -2.68
C VAL A 215 -27.96 6.09 -4.14
N ASP A 216 -28.98 5.29 -4.45
CA ASP A 216 -29.30 4.86 -5.82
C ASP A 216 -29.68 6.07 -6.71
N ASN A 217 -30.45 7.01 -6.15
CA ASN A 217 -30.82 8.25 -6.83
C ASN A 217 -29.65 9.21 -7.10
N CYS A 218 -28.50 9.03 -6.43
CA CYS A 218 -27.29 9.82 -6.63
C CYS A 218 -26.15 9.04 -7.28
N ALA A 219 -26.35 7.75 -7.59
CA ALA A 219 -25.37 6.90 -8.24
C ALA A 219 -25.10 7.40 -9.67
N SER A 220 -23.82 7.55 -10.01
CA SER A 220 -23.36 8.05 -11.30
C SER A 220 -22.43 7.02 -11.92
N GLU A 221 -22.90 6.37 -12.98
CA GLU A 221 -22.12 5.38 -13.72
C GLU A 221 -20.82 6.00 -14.25
N GLY A 222 -19.72 5.27 -14.14
CA GLY A 222 -18.38 5.70 -14.51
C GLY A 222 -17.60 6.44 -13.42
N LEU A 223 -18.18 6.65 -12.23
CA LEU A 223 -17.50 7.26 -11.08
C LEU A 223 -17.45 6.28 -9.91
N VAL A 224 -16.35 6.32 -9.16
CA VAL A 224 -16.32 5.68 -7.83
C VAL A 224 -16.82 6.69 -6.81
N GLN A 225 -17.85 6.31 -6.05
CA GLN A 225 -18.53 7.20 -5.12
C GLN A 225 -18.58 6.57 -3.71
N PHE A 226 -18.26 7.38 -2.70
CA PHE A 226 -18.28 7.03 -1.29
C PHE A 226 -19.39 7.80 -0.60
N PHE A 227 -20.30 7.10 0.08
CA PHE A 227 -21.35 7.70 0.88
C PHE A 227 -21.14 7.34 2.34
N PHE A 228 -20.97 8.35 3.17
CA PHE A 228 -20.80 8.22 4.61
C PHE A 228 -22.13 8.40 5.32
N GLU A 229 -22.43 7.54 6.28
CA GLU A 229 -23.62 7.61 7.10
C GLU A 229 -23.22 7.53 8.57
N ASP A 230 -23.52 8.56 9.35
CA ASP A 230 -23.16 8.57 10.77
C ASP A 230 -24.08 7.66 11.60
N SER A 231 -23.49 6.92 12.52
CA SER A 231 -24.18 6.00 13.43
C SER A 231 -23.71 6.24 14.87
N GLU A 232 -24.49 5.80 15.86
CA GLU A 232 -24.14 5.98 17.28
C GLU A 232 -22.80 5.32 17.69
N GLN A 233 -22.32 4.34 16.91
CA GLN A 233 -21.07 3.60 17.17
C GLN A 233 -19.94 3.91 16.16
N GLY A 234 -20.07 4.93 15.32
CA GLY A 234 -19.10 5.27 14.28
C GLY A 234 -19.79 5.77 13.01
N PHE A 235 -19.41 5.23 11.85
CA PHE A 235 -20.15 5.48 10.61
C PHE A 235 -20.18 4.27 9.69
N ASN A 236 -21.20 4.21 8.83
CA ASN A 236 -21.29 3.28 7.72
C ASN A 236 -20.75 3.95 6.45
N ILE A 237 -20.25 3.13 5.53
CA ILE A 237 -19.72 3.56 4.24
C ILE A 237 -20.41 2.72 3.16
N TYR A 238 -21.08 3.38 2.24
CA TYR A 238 -21.57 2.77 1.01
C TYR A 238 -20.62 3.16 -0.12
N VAL A 239 -20.04 2.17 -0.78
CA VAL A 239 -19.10 2.34 -1.88
C VAL A 239 -19.78 1.88 -3.16
N LEU A 240 -19.91 2.79 -4.11
CA LEU A 240 -20.36 2.51 -5.47
C LEU A 240 -19.13 2.50 -6.38
N ASP A 241 -18.95 1.41 -7.11
CA ASP A 241 -17.91 1.31 -8.13
C ASP A 241 -18.34 1.94 -9.47
N GLU A 242 -17.45 1.94 -10.46
CA GLU A 242 -17.73 2.55 -11.78
C GLU A 242 -18.92 1.90 -12.52
N ALA A 243 -19.31 0.68 -12.14
CA ALA A 243 -20.47 -0.03 -12.67
C ALA A 243 -21.69 0.06 -11.72
N ASN A 244 -21.68 0.99 -10.75
CA ASN A 244 -22.66 1.16 -9.69
C ASN A 244 -22.90 -0.12 -8.87
N ARG A 245 -21.92 -1.02 -8.77
CA ARG A 245 -21.99 -2.13 -7.82
C ARG A 245 -21.77 -1.60 -6.42
N VAL A 246 -22.72 -1.91 -5.54
CA VAL A 246 -22.75 -1.45 -4.16
C VAL A 246 -21.97 -2.39 -3.27
N GLU A 247 -21.08 -1.83 -2.46
CA GLU A 247 -20.52 -2.48 -1.28
C GLU A 247 -20.81 -1.66 -0.03
N VAL A 248 -21.23 -2.34 1.05
CA VAL A 248 -21.62 -1.69 2.30
C VAL A 248 -20.66 -2.11 3.42
N TYR A 249 -20.15 -1.13 4.14
CA TYR A 249 -19.29 -1.31 5.30
C TYR A 249 -19.95 -0.67 6.52
N HIS A 250 -20.27 -1.46 7.54
CA HIS A 250 -20.90 -0.96 8.75
C HIS A 250 -19.92 -0.75 9.90
N GLN A 251 -20.27 0.16 10.81
CA GLN A 251 -19.61 0.35 12.13
C GLN A 251 -18.10 0.60 12.02
N TYR A 252 -17.71 1.52 11.15
CA TYR A 252 -16.32 1.91 10.99
C TYR A 252 -15.90 2.91 12.09
N ASP A 253 -14.82 2.56 12.81
CA ASP A 253 -14.35 3.26 14.02
C ASP A 253 -13.01 3.99 13.77
N GLY A 254 -13.08 5.29 13.42
CA GLY A 254 -11.95 6.21 13.15
C GLY A 254 -12.32 7.34 12.17
N GLU A 255 -11.39 8.18 11.69
CA GLU A 255 -11.74 9.42 10.98
C GLU A 255 -12.03 9.24 9.47
N LYS A 256 -13.02 9.99 8.95
CA LYS A 256 -13.39 10.04 7.52
C LYS A 256 -12.28 10.68 6.67
N ASP A 257 -11.63 11.73 7.19
CA ASP A 257 -10.60 12.47 6.46
C ASP A 257 -9.33 11.66 6.19
N GLU A 258 -8.90 10.83 7.14
CA GLU A 258 -7.73 9.94 6.97
C GLU A 258 -8.00 8.88 5.89
N MET A 259 -9.23 8.37 5.83
CA MET A 259 -9.67 7.46 4.79
C MET A 259 -9.63 8.14 3.41
N ILE A 260 -10.23 9.33 3.30
CA ILE A 260 -10.24 10.12 2.07
C ILE A 260 -8.81 10.41 1.60
N ALA A 261 -7.91 10.79 2.52
CA ALA A 261 -6.51 11.04 2.21
C ALA A 261 -5.79 9.79 1.69
N SER A 262 -6.01 8.63 2.32
CA SER A 262 -5.42 7.36 1.91
C SER A 262 -5.86 6.95 0.50
N VAL A 263 -7.12 7.23 0.16
CA VAL A 263 -7.72 6.82 -1.11
C VAL A 263 -7.36 7.78 -2.21
N ASN A 264 -7.39 9.07 -1.93
CA ASN A 264 -6.85 10.07 -2.84
C ASN A 264 -5.37 9.78 -3.13
N SER A 265 -4.57 9.39 -2.13
CA SER A 265 -3.17 8.97 -2.34
C SER A 265 -3.05 7.76 -3.25
N PHE A 266 -3.97 6.78 -3.18
CA PHE A 266 -4.00 5.64 -4.10
C PHE A 266 -4.26 6.13 -5.53
N TYR A 267 -5.26 6.99 -5.76
CA TYR A 267 -5.60 7.50 -7.09
C TYR A 267 -4.60 8.49 -7.67
N THR A 268 -3.95 9.32 -6.86
CA THR A 268 -2.91 10.25 -7.32
C THR A 268 -1.59 9.54 -7.60
N SER A 269 -1.25 8.48 -6.87
CA SER A 269 -0.07 7.65 -7.17
C SER A 269 -0.12 6.98 -8.55
N VAL A 270 -1.33 6.85 -9.12
CA VAL A 270 -1.56 6.31 -10.48
C VAL A 270 -1.41 7.38 -11.57
N ARG A 271 -1.53 8.67 -11.23
CA ARG A 271 -1.61 9.77 -12.22
C ARG A 271 -0.29 10.42 -12.59
N ASP A 272 0.77 10.30 -11.79
CA ASP A 272 1.93 11.20 -11.92
C ASP A 272 2.87 10.93 -13.12
N ASP A 273 2.72 9.83 -13.88
CA ASP A 273 3.74 9.44 -14.88
C ASP A 273 3.27 9.27 -16.34
N ASN A 274 2.03 9.59 -16.70
CA ASN A 274 1.54 9.34 -18.06
C ASN A 274 1.29 10.62 -18.89
N ALA A 275 2.33 11.11 -19.56
CA ALA A 275 2.19 12.02 -20.70
C ALA A 275 1.58 11.37 -21.97
N VAL A 276 1.25 10.07 -21.92
CA VAL A 276 0.60 9.32 -23.02
C VAL A 276 -0.61 8.50 -22.51
N ALA A 277 -1.33 9.00 -21.50
CA ALA A 277 -2.65 8.46 -21.11
C ALA A 277 -3.80 9.18 -21.83
N SER A 278 -3.61 9.67 -23.06
CA SER A 278 -4.66 10.33 -23.85
C SER A 278 -5.76 9.38 -24.38
N LYS A 279 -5.81 8.12 -23.91
CA LYS A 279 -6.95 7.21 -24.13
C LYS A 279 -7.68 6.76 -22.86
N PHE A 280 -7.14 7.03 -21.67
CA PHE A 280 -7.78 6.74 -20.39
C PHE A 280 -7.47 7.86 -19.40
N ILE A 281 -7.77 9.10 -19.79
CA ILE A 281 -7.85 10.17 -18.81
C ILE A 281 -9.14 9.94 -18.02
N ASN A 282 -9.12 9.00 -17.07
CA ASN A 282 -10.16 8.93 -16.06
C ASN A 282 -9.94 10.13 -15.14
N PHE A 283 -10.53 11.27 -15.50
CA PHE A 283 -10.69 12.46 -14.64
C PHE A 283 -11.53 12.17 -13.38
N ASN A 284 -11.92 10.93 -13.18
CA ASN A 284 -12.83 10.44 -12.16
C ASN A 284 -12.04 10.14 -10.89
N LEU A 285 -11.62 11.20 -10.18
CA LEU A 285 -11.27 11.01 -8.77
C LEU A 285 -12.50 10.52 -8.02
N PRO A 286 -12.31 9.69 -6.98
CA PRO A 286 -13.38 9.32 -6.07
C PRO A 286 -14.16 10.53 -5.60
N GLN A 287 -15.48 10.42 -5.63
CA GLN A 287 -16.37 11.43 -5.08
C GLN A 287 -16.84 10.99 -3.70
N TYR A 288 -16.88 11.94 -2.77
CA TYR A 288 -17.20 11.68 -1.37
C TYR A 288 -18.46 12.45 -1.00
N TYR A 289 -19.39 11.75 -0.38
CA TYR A 289 -20.72 12.21 -0.04
C TYR A 289 -21.07 11.82 1.38
N GLN A 290 -21.94 12.58 2.02
CA GLN A 290 -22.47 12.35 3.35
C GLN A 290 -23.99 12.22 3.25
N ILE A 291 -24.54 11.18 3.87
CA ILE A 291 -25.97 10.98 4.09
C ILE A 291 -26.33 11.69 5.40
N VAL A 292 -27.34 12.56 5.34
CA VAL A 292 -27.84 13.31 6.49
C VAL A 292 -29.30 12.97 6.71
N TYR A 293 -29.61 12.48 7.91
CA TYR A 293 -30.99 12.26 8.37
C TYR A 293 -31.51 13.52 9.07
N CYS A 294 -32.71 13.97 8.71
CA CYS A 294 -33.37 15.08 9.38
C CYS A 294 -33.98 14.60 10.71
N GLU A 295 -33.70 15.31 11.82
CA GLU A 295 -34.24 14.98 13.15
C GLU A 295 -35.78 15.08 13.24
N GLU A 296 -36.44 15.81 12.33
CA GLU A 296 -37.90 16.03 12.30
C GLU A 296 -38.65 15.16 11.28
N GLY A 297 -38.21 13.93 11.01
CA GLY A 297 -38.97 12.95 10.21
C GLY A 297 -39.08 13.29 8.70
N GLY A 298 -38.16 14.10 8.18
CA GLY A 298 -38.03 14.37 6.75
C GLY A 298 -37.20 13.32 6.02
N GLU A 299 -37.44 13.16 4.71
CA GLU A 299 -36.62 12.32 3.81
C GLU A 299 -35.13 12.66 3.95
N PRO A 300 -34.24 11.64 4.01
CA PRO A 300 -32.80 11.86 4.06
C PRO A 300 -32.32 12.65 2.85
N TYR A 301 -31.15 13.28 2.93
CA TYR A 301 -30.53 13.95 1.78
C TYR A 301 -29.02 13.72 1.74
N ILE A 302 -28.46 13.73 0.52
CA ILE A 302 -27.03 13.55 0.27
C ILE A 302 -26.37 14.91 0.00
N VAL A 303 -25.22 15.13 0.62
CA VAL A 303 -24.39 16.31 0.42
C VAL A 303 -22.95 15.93 0.11
N PRO A 304 -22.21 16.69 -0.71
CA PRO A 304 -20.79 16.48 -0.89
C PRO A 304 -20.08 16.57 0.46
N TYR A 305 -19.21 15.61 0.76
CA TYR A 305 -18.44 15.61 2.00
C TYR A 305 -17.48 16.80 2.03
N ARG A 306 -17.49 17.55 3.14
CA ARG A 306 -16.60 18.68 3.41
C ARG A 306 -16.06 18.55 4.84
N ASN A 307 -14.76 18.77 5.00
CA ASN A 307 -14.03 18.67 6.27
C ASN A 307 -14.36 19.85 7.21
N ASP A 308 -14.75 21.01 6.67
CA ASP A 308 -15.19 22.14 7.48
C ASP A 308 -16.48 21.75 8.22
N GLY A 309 -16.45 21.66 9.56
CA GLY A 309 -17.55 21.30 10.46
C GLY A 309 -18.79 22.21 10.41
N ALA A 310 -19.24 22.55 9.22
CA ALA A 310 -20.45 23.26 8.90
C ALA A 310 -21.63 22.30 8.98
N THR A 311 -22.69 22.75 9.63
CA THR A 311 -23.98 22.08 9.62
C THR A 311 -24.41 21.84 8.17
N TYR A 312 -24.61 20.59 7.78
CA TYR A 312 -25.10 20.27 6.45
C TYR A 312 -26.50 20.88 6.31
N VAL A 313 -26.65 21.81 5.36
CA VAL A 313 -27.94 22.42 5.02
C VAL A 313 -28.45 21.70 3.78
N LYS A 314 -29.74 21.32 3.80
CA LYS A 314 -30.41 20.67 2.67
C LYS A 314 -30.18 21.49 1.40
N PRO A 315 -29.55 20.93 0.35
CA PRO A 315 -29.35 21.66 -0.89
C PRO A 315 -30.74 21.93 -1.51
N ILE A 316 -31.04 23.20 -1.76
CA ILE A 316 -32.23 23.60 -2.50
C ILE A 316 -32.07 23.02 -3.91
N ARG A 317 -32.92 22.06 -4.30
CA ARG A 317 -32.99 21.57 -5.68
C ARG A 317 -33.19 22.76 -6.60
N ALA A 318 -32.15 23.11 -7.37
CA ALA A 318 -32.32 23.99 -8.52
C ALA A 318 -33.20 23.23 -9.52
N VAL A 319 -34.43 23.71 -9.69
CA VAL A 319 -35.31 23.28 -10.77
C VAL A 319 -34.69 23.82 -12.05
N ASN A 320 -33.96 22.97 -12.78
CA ASN A 320 -33.57 23.29 -14.14
C ASN A 320 -34.79 23.06 -15.03
N ALA A 321 -35.29 24.16 -15.59
CA ALA A 321 -36.31 24.21 -16.64
C ALA A 321 -35.75 23.75 -17.99
#